data_AF-A0A9K3PV89-F1
#
_entry.id   AF-A0A9K3PV89-F1
#
_cell.length_a   1.000
_cell.length_b   1.000
_cell.length_c   1.000
_cell.angle_alpha   90.00
_cell.angle_beta   90.00
_cell.angle_gamma   90.00
#
_symmetry.space_group_name_H-M   'P 1'
#
loop_
_entity.id
_entity.type
_entity.pdbx_description
1 polymer ?
#
loop_
_entity_poly.entity_id
_entity_poly.type
_entity_poly.pdbx_seq_one_letter_code
_entity_poly.pdbx_strand_id
1 'polypeptide(L)'
;MFPSPSSLIKGDSEIPQAESVGTISLEELHKYDCNADRRLLCLFGTVFDVTSSEKGYGKDGAYKEYAGHDITLAIGLMKTDAQWLDRFVKMEDKWKKDAEGWLEYMEAKYPKVGKLDKWDEDPDTWPELSEEEKEALNKCIIM
;
A
#
# COMPACT_ATOMS: atom_id res chain seq x y z
N MET A 1 5.20 9.58 13.40
CA MET A 1 5.22 8.17 13.88
C MET A 1 4.07 7.45 13.20
N PHE A 2 4.37 6.43 12.41
CA PHE A 2 3.34 5.61 11.76
C PHE A 2 2.64 4.76 12.83
N PRO A 3 1.30 4.75 12.94
CA PRO A 3 0.60 4.01 13.99
C PRO A 3 0.75 2.51 13.78
N SER A 4 0.84 1.70 14.84
CA SER A 4 0.96 0.25 14.70
C SER A 4 -0.33 -0.37 14.12
N PRO A 5 -0.25 -1.27 13.13
CA PRO A 5 -1.43 -1.86 12.47
C PRO A 5 -2.35 -2.58 13.46
N SER A 6 -1.79 -3.30 14.45
CA SER A 6 -2.57 -4.00 15.48
C SER A 6 -3.46 -3.09 16.33
N SER A 7 -3.10 -1.81 16.51
CA SER A 7 -3.90 -0.86 17.30
C SER A 7 -5.14 -0.37 16.54
N LEU A 8 -5.14 -0.52 15.22
CA LEU A 8 -6.22 -0.11 14.33
C LEU A 8 -7.27 -1.23 14.12
N ILE A 9 -6.93 -2.48 14.42
CA ILE A 9 -7.85 -3.62 14.44
C ILE A 9 -8.67 -3.55 15.74
N LYS A 10 -9.71 -2.72 15.77
CA LYS A 10 -10.67 -2.69 16.89
C LYS A 10 -12.01 -3.28 16.47
N GLY A 11 -12.25 -4.51 16.90
CA GLY A 11 -13.56 -5.17 16.86
C GLY A 11 -13.91 -5.82 15.52
N ASP A 12 -14.68 -6.90 15.59
CA ASP A 12 -15.39 -7.60 14.49
C ASP A 12 -15.88 -6.57 13.47
N SER A 13 -15.09 -6.34 12.43
CA SER A 13 -15.43 -5.44 11.34
C SER A 13 -15.73 -6.34 10.16
N GLU A 14 -17.02 -6.55 9.89
CA GLU A 14 -17.46 -7.26 8.69
C GLU A 14 -16.88 -6.52 7.48
N ILE A 15 -15.99 -7.22 6.75
CA ILE A 15 -15.36 -6.66 5.57
C ILE A 15 -16.48 -6.39 4.56
N PRO A 16 -16.67 -5.14 4.09
CA PRO A 16 -17.73 -4.83 3.15
C PRO A 16 -17.52 -5.65 1.87
N GLN A 17 -18.60 -6.18 1.29
CA GLN A 17 -18.50 -6.85 0.00
C GLN A 17 -18.25 -5.81 -1.08
N ALA A 18 -17.08 -5.87 -1.73
CA ALA A 18 -16.74 -5.03 -2.86
C ALA A 18 -16.60 -5.87 -4.12
N GLU A 19 -16.88 -5.24 -5.26
CA GLU A 19 -16.84 -5.90 -6.56
C GLU A 19 -15.40 -6.24 -6.95
N SER A 20 -15.14 -7.48 -7.35
CA SER A 20 -13.81 -7.88 -7.78
C SER A 20 -13.45 -7.23 -9.13
N VAL A 21 -12.40 -6.42 -9.15
CA VAL A 21 -11.81 -5.83 -10.37
C VAL A 21 -10.93 -6.81 -11.14
N GLY A 22 -10.55 -7.94 -10.55
CA GLY A 22 -9.71 -8.95 -11.19
C GLY A 22 -8.25 -8.55 -11.24
N THR A 23 -7.57 -8.79 -12.36
CA THR A 23 -6.17 -8.37 -12.55
C THR A 23 -6.14 -7.04 -13.27
N ILE A 24 -5.62 -6.00 -12.62
CA ILE A 24 -5.52 -4.65 -13.18
C ILE A 24 -4.07 -4.23 -13.32
N SER A 25 -3.78 -3.33 -14.26
CA SER A 25 -2.45 -2.73 -14.41
C SER A 25 -2.28 -1.52 -13.49
N LEU A 26 -1.03 -1.08 -13.28
CA LEU A 26 -0.71 0.11 -12.48
C LEU A 26 -1.45 1.36 -12.97
N GLU A 27 -1.48 1.56 -14.28
CA GLU A 27 -2.17 2.67 -14.94
C GLU A 27 -3.69 2.63 -14.71
N GLU A 28 -4.27 1.45 -14.54
CA GLU A 28 -5.68 1.31 -14.19
C GLU A 28 -5.91 1.59 -12.71
N LEU A 29 -5.01 1.14 -11.84
CA LEU A 29 -5.06 1.45 -10.42
C LEU A 29 -5.02 2.97 -10.19
N HIS A 30 -4.19 3.71 -10.95
CA HIS A 30 -4.09 5.17 -10.90
C HIS A 30 -5.41 5.90 -11.21
N LYS A 31 -6.36 5.26 -11.91
CA LYS A 31 -7.69 5.82 -12.16
C LYS A 31 -8.57 5.84 -10.90
N TYR A 32 -8.22 5.06 -9.88
CA TYR A 32 -8.93 4.94 -8.61
C TYR A 32 -8.26 5.76 -7.51
N ASP A 33 -7.95 7.02 -7.81
CA ASP A 33 -7.28 7.96 -6.91
C ASP A 33 -8.22 8.49 -5.80
N CYS A 34 -7.70 9.37 -4.95
CA CYS A 34 -8.46 9.96 -3.83
C CYS A 34 -9.71 10.76 -4.24
N ASN A 35 -9.79 11.24 -5.48
CA ASN A 35 -10.95 11.95 -6.04
C ASN A 35 -11.96 11.03 -6.73
N ALA A 36 -11.58 9.78 -7.00
CA ALA A 36 -12.49 8.80 -7.58
C ALA A 36 -13.59 8.41 -6.58
N ASP A 37 -14.76 8.05 -7.13
CA ASP A 37 -15.90 7.55 -6.35
C ASP A 37 -15.53 6.24 -5.63
N ARG A 38 -14.71 5.43 -6.30
CA ARG A 38 -14.13 4.19 -5.81
C ARG A 38 -12.61 4.35 -5.67
N ARG A 39 -12.07 3.98 -4.51
CA ARG A 39 -10.65 4.19 -4.16
C ARG A 39 -10.01 2.84 -3.92
N LEU A 40 -9.00 2.53 -4.72
CA LEU A 40 -8.27 1.26 -4.65
C LEU A 40 -6.83 1.53 -4.28
N LEU A 41 -6.19 0.58 -3.61
CA LEU A 41 -4.74 0.60 -3.42
C LEU A 41 -4.18 -0.80 -3.58
N CYS A 42 -2.90 -0.90 -3.88
CA CYS A 42 -2.22 -2.18 -3.99
C CYS A 42 -1.22 -2.37 -2.86
N LEU A 43 -1.23 -3.55 -2.25
CA LEU A 43 -0.25 -3.96 -1.25
C LEU A 43 0.13 -5.43 -1.50
N PHE A 44 1.43 -5.70 -1.67
CA PHE A 44 1.94 -7.02 -2.02
C PHE A 44 1.25 -7.64 -3.26
N GLY A 45 0.92 -6.81 -4.24
CA GLY A 45 0.21 -7.23 -5.44
C GLY A 45 -1.27 -7.52 -5.24
N THR A 46 -1.79 -7.39 -4.03
CA THR A 46 -3.21 -7.53 -3.74
C THR A 46 -3.87 -6.16 -3.75
N VAL A 47 -4.95 -6.02 -4.50
CA VAL A 47 -5.71 -4.78 -4.60
C VAL A 47 -6.83 -4.78 -3.57
N PHE A 48 -6.84 -3.75 -2.73
CA PHE A 48 -7.81 -3.54 -1.66
C PHE A 48 -8.72 -2.36 -1.98
N ASP A 49 -10.00 -2.51 -1.65
CA ASP A 49 -10.97 -1.41 -1.76
C ASP A 49 -11.01 -0.62 -0.46
N VAL A 50 -10.51 0.61 -0.50
CA VAL A 50 -10.45 1.52 0.64
C VAL A 50 -11.52 2.61 0.59
N THR A 51 -12.52 2.45 -0.29
CA THR A 51 -13.59 3.42 -0.47
C THR A 51 -14.33 3.72 0.84
N SER A 52 -14.50 2.71 1.70
CA SER A 52 -15.12 2.86 3.03
C SER A 52 -14.35 3.78 3.99
N SER A 53 -13.06 4.04 3.72
CA SER A 53 -12.19 4.85 4.58
C SER A 53 -11.85 6.19 3.96
N GLU A 54 -12.90 6.98 3.66
CA GLU A 54 -12.79 8.33 3.11
C GLU A 54 -11.96 9.27 3.99
N LYS A 55 -12.02 9.12 5.32
CA LYS A 55 -11.21 9.91 6.26
C LYS A 55 -9.70 9.64 6.14
N GLY A 56 -9.32 8.46 5.64
CA GLY A 56 -7.92 8.08 5.43
C GLY A 56 -7.45 8.39 4.01
N TYR A 57 -8.18 7.89 3.02
CA TYR A 57 -7.76 7.84 1.61
C TYR A 57 -8.54 8.79 0.69
N GLY A 58 -9.54 9.51 1.21
CA GLY A 58 -10.25 10.53 0.44
C GLY A 58 -9.40 11.79 0.20
N LYS A 59 -9.93 12.74 -0.56
CA LYS A 59 -9.25 13.97 -0.98
C LYS A 59 -8.59 14.79 0.16
N ASP A 60 -9.20 14.79 1.35
CA ASP A 60 -8.74 15.47 2.57
C ASP A 60 -8.06 14.52 3.57
N GLY A 61 -7.87 13.26 3.17
CA GLY A 61 -7.30 12.20 3.99
C GLY A 61 -5.79 12.32 4.17
N ALA A 62 -5.30 11.84 5.31
CA ALA A 62 -3.86 11.82 5.61
C ALA A 62 -3.06 10.88 4.67
N TYR A 63 -3.74 9.92 4.05
CA TYR A 63 -3.17 8.90 3.16
C TYR A 63 -3.75 9.02 1.74
N LYS A 64 -4.19 10.21 1.34
CA LYS A 64 -4.78 10.45 0.01
C LYS A 64 -3.84 10.04 -1.14
N GLU A 65 -2.53 10.19 -0.96
CA GLU A 65 -1.53 9.82 -1.97
C GLU A 65 -1.45 8.31 -2.18
N TYR A 66 -1.89 7.49 -1.21
CA TYR A 66 -1.90 6.03 -1.35
C TYR A 66 -3.04 5.53 -2.24
N ALA A 67 -4.10 6.32 -2.39
CA ALA A 67 -5.23 5.96 -3.23
C ALA A 67 -4.79 5.97 -4.70
N GLY A 68 -4.99 4.85 -5.37
CA GLY A 68 -4.64 4.62 -6.75
C GLY A 68 -3.22 4.11 -6.97
N HIS A 69 -2.45 3.80 -5.92
CA HIS A 69 -1.03 3.45 -6.04
C HIS A 69 -0.65 2.14 -5.33
N ASP A 70 0.49 1.56 -5.72
CA ASP A 70 1.13 0.50 -4.92
C ASP A 70 1.88 1.12 -3.74
N ILE A 71 1.48 0.72 -2.54
CA ILE A 71 2.02 1.27 -1.29
C ILE A 71 2.95 0.29 -0.57
N THR A 72 3.29 -0.84 -1.20
CA THR A 72 4.03 -1.93 -0.56
C THR A 72 5.37 -1.45 -0.02
N LEU A 73 6.13 -0.74 -0.85
CA LEU A 73 7.40 -0.18 -0.42
C LEU A 73 7.20 0.94 0.63
N ALA A 74 6.30 1.88 0.38
CA ALA A 74 6.03 2.99 1.28
C ALA A 74 5.68 2.52 2.71
N ILE A 75 4.84 1.49 2.82
CA ILE A 75 4.45 0.88 4.09
C ILE A 75 5.62 0.10 4.72
N GLY A 76 6.36 -0.67 3.93
CA GLY A 76 7.56 -1.38 4.41
C GLY A 76 8.64 -0.42 4.94
N LEU A 77 8.72 0.78 4.37
CA LEU A 77 9.60 1.87 4.81
C LEU A 77 8.98 2.73 5.92
N MET A 78 7.70 2.53 6.26
CA MET A 78 6.90 3.38 7.14
C MET A 78 6.92 4.87 6.73
N LYS A 79 6.84 5.13 5.43
CA LYS A 79 6.84 6.45 4.80
C LYS A 79 5.52 6.74 4.11
N THR A 80 5.03 7.97 4.22
CA THR A 80 3.83 8.45 3.51
C THR A 80 4.16 9.23 2.25
N ASP A 81 5.44 9.44 1.91
CA ASP A 81 5.83 10.22 0.74
C ASP A 81 5.46 9.52 -0.57
N ALA A 82 4.89 10.28 -1.51
CA ALA A 82 4.56 9.78 -2.86
C ALA A 82 5.76 9.23 -3.65
N GLN A 83 6.99 9.66 -3.32
CA GLN A 83 8.20 9.16 -3.98
C GLN A 83 8.43 7.64 -3.79
N TRP A 84 7.86 7.06 -2.73
CA TRP A 84 7.98 5.63 -2.42
C TRP A 84 6.80 4.79 -2.95
N LEU A 85 5.86 5.42 -3.66
CA LEU A 85 4.70 4.76 -4.25
C LEU A 85 5.02 4.24 -5.65
N ASP A 86 4.37 3.13 -6.04
CA ASP A 86 4.62 2.43 -7.31
C ASP A 86 6.07 2.00 -7.52
N ARG A 87 6.80 1.78 -6.42
CA ARG A 87 8.21 1.38 -6.43
C ARG A 87 8.32 -0.13 -6.27
N PHE A 88 8.54 -0.79 -7.40
CA PHE A 88 8.83 -2.21 -7.47
C PHE A 88 10.33 -2.40 -7.36
N VAL A 89 10.78 -2.60 -6.12
CA VAL A 89 12.20 -2.77 -5.79
C VAL A 89 12.40 -3.99 -4.92
N LYS A 90 13.61 -4.52 -4.92
CA LYS A 90 13.97 -5.64 -4.04
C LYS A 90 13.91 -5.19 -2.58
N MET A 91 12.84 -5.60 -1.89
CA MET A 91 12.63 -5.27 -0.48
C MET A 91 13.51 -6.13 0.43
N GLU A 92 14.12 -5.49 1.43
CA GLU A 92 14.80 -6.17 2.53
C GLU A 92 13.81 -6.94 3.42
N ASP A 93 14.28 -8.00 4.09
CA ASP A 93 13.45 -8.81 4.99
C ASP A 93 12.77 -8.00 6.10
N LYS A 94 13.41 -6.90 6.54
CA LYS A 94 12.84 -6.00 7.54
C LYS A 94 11.58 -5.31 7.01
N TRP A 95 11.67 -4.67 5.83
CA TRP A 95 10.55 -3.96 5.22
C TRP A 95 9.41 -4.90 4.85
N LYS A 96 9.75 -6.13 4.41
CA LYS A 96 8.76 -7.18 4.16
C LYS A 96 7.94 -7.48 5.42
N LYS A 97 8.60 -7.73 6.56
CA LYS A 97 7.91 -8.00 7.83
C LYS A 97 7.02 -6.84 8.28
N ASP A 98 7.51 -5.61 8.16
CA ASP A 98 6.70 -4.44 8.48
C ASP A 98 5.46 -4.37 7.57
N ALA A 99 5.64 -4.52 6.26
CA ALA A 99 4.54 -4.51 5.29
C ALA A 99 3.58 -5.71 5.42
N GLU A 100 4.05 -6.89 5.80
CA GLU A 100 3.21 -8.07 6.08
C GLU A 100 2.24 -7.79 7.25
N GLY A 101 2.71 -7.16 8.33
CA GLY A 101 1.82 -6.78 9.44
C GLY A 101 0.74 -5.77 9.03
N TRP A 102 1.02 -4.94 8.02
CA TRP A 102 0.02 -4.05 7.42
C TRP A 102 -0.90 -4.76 6.44
N LEU A 103 -0.41 -5.78 5.74
CA LEU A 103 -1.20 -6.63 4.87
C LEU A 103 -2.29 -7.34 5.67
N GLU A 104 -1.96 -7.93 6.80
CA GLU A 104 -2.95 -8.55 7.69
C GLU A 104 -4.01 -7.54 8.15
N TYR A 105 -3.61 -6.30 8.47
CA TYR A 105 -4.56 -5.24 8.82
C TYR A 105 -5.45 -4.83 7.64
N MET A 106 -4.88 -4.72 6.43
CA MET A 106 -5.63 -4.42 5.21
C MET A 106 -6.64 -5.53 4.92
N GLU A 107 -6.22 -6.79 5.00
CA GLU A 107 -7.08 -7.96 4.77
C GLU A 107 -8.18 -8.10 5.81
N ALA A 108 -7.94 -7.69 7.06
CA ALA A 108 -8.95 -7.72 8.11
C ALA A 108 -9.95 -6.57 8.00
N LYS A 109 -9.58 -5.44 7.37
CA LYS A 109 -10.39 -4.22 7.33
C LYS A 109 -11.05 -3.94 5.99
N TYR A 110 -10.42 -4.37 4.89
CA TYR A 110 -10.81 -4.02 3.53
C TYR A 110 -10.93 -5.27 2.66
N PRO A 111 -11.90 -5.30 1.74
CA PRO A 111 -12.06 -6.42 0.84
C PRO A 111 -10.96 -6.41 -0.23
N LYS A 112 -10.43 -7.60 -0.47
CA LYS A 112 -9.58 -7.89 -1.63
C LYS A 112 -10.44 -7.91 -2.87
N VAL A 113 -10.21 -6.96 -3.77
CA VAL A 113 -10.98 -6.83 -5.01
C VAL A 113 -10.19 -7.29 -6.23
N GLY A 114 -8.88 -7.47 -6.12
CA GLY A 114 -8.11 -7.88 -7.28
C GLY A 114 -6.64 -8.11 -6.99
N LYS A 115 -5.87 -8.20 -8.07
CA LYS A 115 -4.42 -8.24 -8.03
C LYS A 115 -3.81 -7.29 -9.07
N LEU A 116 -2.60 -6.84 -8.79
CA LEU A 116 -1.83 -5.99 -9.70
C LEU A 116 -1.00 -6.87 -10.62
N ASP A 117 -1.17 -6.71 -11.93
CA ASP A 117 -0.45 -7.45 -12.98
C ASP A 117 1.08 -7.39 -12.83
N LYS A 118 1.60 -6.24 -12.39
CA LYS A 118 3.04 -6.01 -12.17
C LYS A 118 3.67 -6.99 -11.17
N TRP A 119 2.89 -7.54 -10.24
CA TRP A 119 3.34 -8.52 -9.26
C TRP A 119 3.35 -9.96 -9.78
N ASP A 120 2.89 -10.20 -11.01
CA ASP A 120 3.06 -11.50 -11.70
C ASP A 120 4.52 -11.68 -12.17
N GLU A 121 5.30 -10.59 -12.26
CA GLU A 121 6.74 -10.61 -12.53
C GLU A 121 7.55 -11.06 -11.29
N ASP A 122 8.65 -11.78 -11.51
CA ASP A 122 9.54 -12.22 -10.45
C ASP A 122 10.15 -11.02 -9.69
N PRO A 123 9.93 -10.88 -8.36
CA PRO A 123 10.44 -9.75 -7.58
C PRO A 123 11.97 -9.75 -7.46
N ASP A 124 12.65 -10.83 -7.85
CA ASP A 124 14.12 -10.88 -7.94
C ASP A 124 14.66 -10.11 -9.16
N THR A 125 13.82 -9.85 -10.17
CA THR A 125 14.19 -9.08 -11.37
C THR A 125 14.10 -7.57 -11.16
N TRP A 126 13.51 -7.12 -10.05
CA TRP A 126 13.32 -5.71 -9.77
C TRP A 126 14.62 -5.02 -9.34
N PRO A 127 14.78 -3.74 -9.68
CA PRO A 127 15.95 -2.97 -9.27
C PRO A 127 16.03 -2.88 -7.74
N GLU A 128 17.25 -2.84 -7.22
CA GLU A 128 17.45 -2.45 -5.83
C GLU A 128 17.31 -0.93 -5.66
N LEU A 129 16.97 -0.48 -4.46
CA LEU A 129 17.06 0.93 -4.12
C LEU A 129 18.49 1.44 -4.29
N SER A 130 18.62 2.66 -4.83
CA SER A 130 19.91 3.35 -4.94
C SER A 130 20.57 3.48 -3.56
N GLU A 131 21.89 3.54 -3.51
CA GLU A 131 22.64 3.80 -2.27
C GLU A 131 22.19 5.10 -1.62
N GLU A 132 21.83 6.12 -2.41
CA GLU A 132 21.30 7.40 -1.92
C GLU A 132 19.93 7.24 -1.23
N GLU A 133 19.05 6.42 -1.79
CA GLU A 133 17.74 6.09 -1.22
C GLU A 133 17.91 5.29 0.08
N LYS A 134 18.78 4.27 0.07
CA LYS A 134 19.13 3.46 1.24
C LYS A 134 19.74 4.33 2.35
N GLU A 135 20.60 5.29 2.02
CA GLU A 135 21.18 6.23 2.99
C GLU A 135 20.10 7.18 3.56
N ALA A 136 19.22 7.72 2.72
CA ALA A 136 18.12 8.57 3.15
C ALA A 136 17.18 7.85 4.15
N LEU A 137 16.97 6.54 3.94
CA LEU A 137 16.21 5.70 4.86
C LEU A 137 16.94 5.48 6.19
N ASN A 138 18.24 5.21 6.15
CA ASN A 138 19.05 4.98 7.36
C ASN A 138 19.19 6.26 8.22
N LYS A 139 19.25 7.44 7.57
CA LYS A 139 19.35 8.74 8.26
C LYS A 139 18.10 9.08 9.08
N CYS A 140 16.95 8.51 8.73
CA CYS A 140 15.68 8.81 9.40
C CYS A 140 15.49 8.05 10.73
N ILE A 141 16.40 7.16 11.11
CA ILE A 141 16.38 6.39 12.37
C ILE A 141 17.12 7.14 13.51
N ILE A 142 17.81 8.25 13.22
CA ILE A 142 18.64 8.99 14.20
C ILE A 142 18.11 10.41 14.52
N MET A 143 16.79 10.58 14.63
CA MET A 143 16.17 11.79 15.23
C MET A 143 15.04 11.41 16.17
#